data_AF-A0A257HFD4-F1
#
_entry.id   AF-A0A257HFD4-F1
#
_cell.length_a   1.000
_cell.length_b   1.000
_cell.length_c   1.000
_cell.angle_alpha   90.00
_cell.angle_beta   90.00
_cell.angle_gamma   90.00
#
_symmetry.space_group_name_H-M   'P 1'
#
loop_
_entity.id
_entity.type
_entity.pdbx_description
1 polymer ?
#
loop_
_entity_poly.entity_id
_entity_poly.type
_entity_poly.pdbx_seq_one_letter_code
_entity_poly.pdbx_strand_id
1 'polypeptide(L)'
;MSHISSIFHKLRTFGAAIVLSTTLSACIIDAPEVTKYLAGVIAKPAEERAKEIRGLGDPKNTGITSQIWALALGNTIIYLPTTYKQDLTRSEDVFMKTVFGSLLARNDGLTYEGLVDLLSQAGLEVPFNRETFNFYKGYGKAWIADLETRNSGLKERYALFKKRIGAGSYSEYDIDPEMVRILLLNDRAFTDFLTNNSAANYFLTAAKHSMPNSSSSSGLTYSAPIILQPITIGVLPALAS
;
A
#
# COMPACT_ATOMS: atom_id res chain seq x y z
N MET A 1 -6.49 29.73 -51.78
CA MET A 1 -5.64 28.53 -51.64
C MET A 1 -4.58 28.79 -50.58
N SER A 2 -4.51 27.91 -49.58
CA SER A 2 -3.27 27.49 -48.90
C SER A 2 -2.49 28.44 -47.98
N HIS A 3 -2.58 28.13 -46.67
CA HIS A 3 -1.51 28.04 -45.64
C HIS A 3 -0.77 29.32 -45.23
N ILE A 4 -0.99 29.86 -44.02
CA ILE A 4 -0.53 29.36 -42.70
C ILE A 4 0.98 29.04 -42.71
N SER A 5 1.79 30.05 -42.44
CA SER A 5 3.14 29.92 -41.89
C SER A 5 3.55 31.26 -41.28
N SER A 6 4.28 31.21 -40.17
CA SER A 6 4.82 32.35 -39.40
C SER A 6 3.99 32.85 -38.21
N ILE A 7 3.77 31.97 -37.24
CA ILE A 7 3.85 32.33 -35.81
C ILE A 7 4.83 31.33 -35.16
N PHE A 8 6.07 31.34 -35.66
CA PHE A 8 7.20 30.62 -35.07
C PHE A 8 8.20 31.64 -34.55
N HIS A 9 7.88 32.27 -33.41
CA HIS A 9 8.86 32.78 -32.45
C HIS A 9 8.13 33.44 -31.29
N LYS A 10 7.81 32.65 -30.26
CA LYS A 10 7.67 33.03 -28.83
C LYS A 10 6.84 31.97 -28.11
N LEU A 11 7.48 30.84 -27.80
CA LEU A 11 7.07 29.90 -26.74
C LEU A 11 8.18 28.86 -26.60
N ARG A 12 9.36 29.35 -26.24
CA ARG A 12 10.41 28.55 -25.61
C ARG A 12 10.39 28.96 -24.14
N THR A 13 10.53 27.98 -23.25
CA THR A 13 10.59 28.10 -21.78
C THR A 13 9.25 28.14 -21.03
N PHE A 14 8.42 27.11 -21.20
CA PHE A 14 7.57 26.56 -20.14
C PHE A 14 7.28 25.09 -20.50
N GLY A 15 8.29 24.24 -20.32
CA GLY A 15 8.21 22.83 -20.66
C GLY A 15 8.96 22.01 -19.63
N ALA A 16 8.28 20.96 -19.16
CA ALA A 16 8.79 19.84 -18.37
C ALA A 16 9.00 20.06 -16.85
N ALA A 17 7.88 20.18 -16.12
CA ALA A 17 7.78 19.67 -14.75
C ALA A 17 6.32 19.33 -14.37
N ILE A 18 5.56 18.72 -15.28
CA ILE A 18 4.43 17.88 -14.86
C ILE A 18 5.06 16.50 -14.67
N VAL A 19 5.68 16.29 -13.50
CA VAL A 19 5.96 14.93 -13.04
C VAL A 19 4.59 14.30 -12.91
N LEU A 20 4.34 13.30 -13.75
CA LEU A 20 3.18 12.44 -13.75
C LEU A 20 2.91 11.98 -12.30
N SER A 21 2.04 12.71 -11.61
CA SER A 21 1.15 12.12 -10.62
C SER A 21 0.14 11.34 -11.44
N THR A 22 0.54 10.14 -11.89
CA THR A 22 -0.42 9.11 -12.26
C THR A 22 -1.08 8.68 -10.97
N THR A 23 -2.02 9.50 -10.48
CA THR A 23 -3.19 9.00 -9.77
C THR A 23 -3.88 8.06 -10.75
N LEU A 24 -3.43 6.80 -10.78
CA LEU A 24 -4.18 5.72 -11.39
C LEU A 24 -5.51 5.64 -10.65
N SER A 25 -6.51 6.27 -11.25
CA SER A 25 -7.91 6.06 -10.93
C SER A 25 -8.21 4.56 -10.92
N ALA A 26 -9.00 4.16 -9.92
CA ALA A 26 -9.64 2.84 -9.80
C ALA A 26 -8.66 1.66 -9.73
N CYS A 27 -7.87 1.57 -8.65
CA CYS A 27 -7.53 0.25 -8.17
C CYS A 27 -8.84 -0.37 -7.67
N ILE A 28 -9.31 -1.35 -8.43
CA ILE A 28 -10.36 -2.29 -8.09
C ILE A 28 -10.07 -2.73 -6.66
N ILE A 29 -10.87 -2.23 -5.71
CA ILE A 29 -10.99 -2.88 -4.42
C ILE A 29 -11.36 -4.31 -4.78
N ASP A 30 -10.55 -5.29 -4.37
CA ASP A 30 -11.00 -6.68 -4.37
C ASP A 30 -12.17 -6.73 -3.38
N ALA A 31 -13.35 -6.44 -3.93
CA ALA A 31 -14.57 -6.18 -3.18
C ALA A 31 -14.84 -7.31 -2.18
N PRO A 32 -14.58 -8.60 -2.48
CA PRO A 32 -14.81 -9.67 -1.52
C PRO A 32 -13.92 -9.55 -0.28
N GLU A 33 -12.63 -9.26 -0.40
CA GLU A 33 -11.65 -9.24 0.69
C GLU A 33 -11.83 -8.00 1.57
N VAL A 34 -12.03 -6.83 0.94
CA VAL A 34 -12.35 -5.60 1.69
C VAL A 34 -13.71 -5.73 2.36
N THR A 35 -14.72 -6.31 1.71
CA THR A 35 -16.01 -6.58 2.34
C THR A 35 -15.88 -7.57 3.49
N LYS A 36 -15.11 -8.65 3.35
CA LYS A 36 -14.81 -9.60 4.45
C LYS A 36 -14.14 -8.91 5.63
N TYR A 37 -13.19 -8.01 5.39
CA TYR A 37 -12.55 -7.22 6.44
C TYR A 37 -13.52 -6.25 7.12
N LEU A 38 -14.27 -5.49 6.33
CA LEU A 38 -15.26 -4.54 6.84
C LEU A 38 -16.35 -5.27 7.63
N ALA A 39 -16.80 -6.44 7.16
CA ALA A 39 -17.75 -7.30 7.86
C ALA A 39 -17.17 -7.93 9.14
N GLY A 40 -15.94 -8.44 9.05
CA GLY A 40 -15.29 -9.19 10.11
C GLY A 40 -14.84 -8.32 11.27
N VAL A 41 -14.56 -7.04 11.05
CA VAL A 41 -14.01 -6.15 12.09
C VAL A 41 -14.86 -4.89 12.27
N ILE A 42 -15.17 -4.18 11.18
CA ILE A 42 -15.72 -2.81 11.28
C ILE A 42 -17.22 -2.81 11.56
N ALA A 43 -18.01 -3.60 10.85
CA ALA A 43 -19.48 -3.62 10.93
C ALA A 43 -20.05 -4.33 12.18
N LYS A 44 -19.19 -4.79 13.09
CA LYS A 44 -19.60 -5.40 14.37
C LYS A 44 -20.12 -4.34 15.36
N PRO A 45 -20.96 -4.70 16.34
CA PRO A 45 -21.28 -3.83 17.47
C PRO A 45 -20.02 -3.37 18.22
N ALA A 46 -20.06 -2.21 18.88
CA ALA A 46 -18.87 -1.59 19.48
C ALA A 46 -18.08 -2.51 20.43
N GLU A 47 -18.76 -3.23 21.33
CA GLU A 47 -18.11 -4.14 22.27
C GLU A 47 -17.41 -5.31 21.56
N GLU A 48 -18.09 -5.93 20.59
CA GLU A 48 -17.52 -7.01 19.79
C GLU A 48 -16.37 -6.54 18.91
N ARG A 49 -16.51 -5.37 18.29
CA ARG A 49 -15.48 -4.74 17.47
C ARG A 49 -14.23 -4.44 18.30
N ALA A 50 -14.38 -3.86 19.49
CA ALA A 50 -13.26 -3.57 20.38
C ALA A 50 -12.54 -4.85 20.87
N LYS A 51 -13.27 -5.96 21.02
CA LYS A 51 -12.68 -7.28 21.32
C LYS A 51 -11.94 -7.86 20.13
N GLU A 52 -12.55 -7.82 18.95
CA GLU A 52 -11.96 -8.30 17.70
C GLU A 52 -10.67 -7.54 17.39
N ILE A 53 -10.69 -6.21 17.44
CA ILE A 53 -9.53 -5.33 17.22
C ILE A 53 -8.39 -5.72 18.15
N ARG A 54 -8.64 -5.89 19.45
CA ARG A 54 -7.60 -6.31 20.41
C ARG A 54 -7.04 -7.69 20.06
N GLY A 55 -7.90 -8.60 19.60
CA GLY A 55 -7.49 -9.92 19.10
C GLY A 55 -6.58 -9.85 17.87
N LEU A 56 -6.68 -8.81 17.03
CA LEU A 56 -5.80 -8.64 15.87
C LEU A 56 -4.32 -8.34 16.23
N GLY A 57 -4.08 -7.84 17.44
CA GLY A 57 -2.74 -7.55 17.94
C GLY A 57 -2.08 -8.72 18.67
N ASP A 58 -2.83 -9.78 18.99
CA ASP A 58 -2.31 -10.92 19.72
C ASP A 58 -1.38 -11.75 18.81
N PRO A 59 -0.08 -11.86 19.12
CA PRO A 59 0.86 -12.65 18.33
C PRO A 59 0.53 -14.15 18.32
N LYS A 60 -0.31 -14.64 19.24
CA LYS A 60 -0.79 -16.03 19.29
C LYS A 60 -2.03 -16.25 18.42
N ASN A 61 -2.66 -15.19 17.92
CA ASN A 61 -3.82 -15.29 17.05
C ASN A 61 -3.38 -15.59 15.61
N THR A 62 -3.30 -16.89 15.29
CA THR A 62 -2.89 -17.39 13.97
C THR A 62 -4.00 -17.31 12.91
N GLY A 63 -5.23 -16.93 13.29
CA GLY A 63 -6.37 -16.81 12.38
C GLY A 63 -6.34 -15.56 11.50
N ILE A 64 -5.45 -14.61 11.79
CA ILE A 64 -5.37 -13.31 11.10
C ILE A 64 -4.07 -13.27 10.31
N THR A 65 -4.23 -13.36 9.00
CA THR A 65 -3.11 -13.42 8.06
C THR A 65 -2.48 -12.04 7.86
N SER A 66 -1.22 -12.00 7.40
CA SER A 66 -0.56 -10.76 6.94
C SER A 66 -1.41 -9.99 5.91
N GLN A 67 -2.31 -10.68 5.21
CA GLN A 67 -3.21 -10.09 4.22
C GLN A 67 -4.17 -9.06 4.79
N ILE A 68 -4.73 -9.27 6.00
CA ILE A 68 -5.65 -8.29 6.59
C ILE A 68 -4.93 -6.94 6.82
N TRP A 69 -3.69 -7.02 7.28
CA TRP A 69 -2.84 -5.86 7.47
C TRP A 69 -2.47 -5.23 6.13
N ALA A 70 -2.01 -6.03 5.16
CA ALA A 70 -1.68 -5.56 3.82
C ALA A 70 -2.88 -4.89 3.11
N LEU A 71 -4.08 -5.43 3.31
CA LEU A 71 -5.31 -4.87 2.77
C LEU A 71 -5.60 -3.49 3.39
N ALA A 72 -5.65 -3.42 4.72
CA ALA A 72 -6.03 -2.21 5.43
C ALA A 72 -4.97 -1.09 5.31
N LEU A 73 -3.69 -1.42 5.48
CA LEU A 73 -2.61 -0.44 5.54
C LEU A 73 -1.83 -0.31 4.23
N GLY A 74 -1.72 -1.38 3.44
CA GLY A 74 -0.97 -1.42 2.19
C GLY A 74 0.48 -0.99 2.37
N ASN A 75 0.98 -0.15 1.48
CA ASN A 75 2.35 0.36 1.54
C ASN A 75 2.62 1.21 2.79
N THR A 76 1.60 1.67 3.52
CA THR A 76 1.79 2.36 4.81
C THR A 76 2.52 1.47 5.82
N ILE A 77 2.36 0.13 5.71
CA ILE A 77 3.07 -0.85 6.54
C ILE A 77 4.58 -0.62 6.54
N ILE A 78 5.14 -0.20 5.40
CA ILE A 78 6.58 0.00 5.23
C ILE A 78 7.16 0.95 6.28
N TYR A 79 6.39 1.94 6.71
CA TYR A 79 6.84 2.99 7.62
C TYR A 79 6.58 2.69 9.10
N LEU A 80 6.12 1.47 9.41
CA LEU A 80 5.71 1.08 10.75
C LEU A 80 6.77 0.24 11.48
N PRO A 81 6.91 0.40 12.81
CA PRO A 81 7.83 -0.39 13.62
C PRO A 81 7.40 -1.86 13.66
N THR A 82 8.27 -2.78 14.06
CA THR A 82 7.95 -4.22 14.14
C THR A 82 6.79 -4.55 15.09
N THR A 83 6.52 -3.70 16.08
CA THR A 83 5.43 -3.82 17.07
C THR A 83 4.11 -3.20 16.61
N TYR A 84 4.00 -2.76 15.36
CA TYR A 84 2.87 -1.95 14.92
C TYR A 84 1.52 -2.62 15.14
N LYS A 85 1.44 -3.95 15.03
CA LYS A 85 0.17 -4.66 15.21
C LYS A 85 -0.38 -4.43 16.61
N GLN A 86 0.46 -4.57 17.64
CA GLN A 86 0.08 -4.29 19.02
C GLN A 86 -0.24 -2.80 19.24
N ASP A 87 0.57 -1.92 18.66
CA ASP A 87 0.42 -0.47 18.82
C ASP A 87 -0.88 0.05 18.20
N LEU A 88 -1.24 -0.47 17.02
CA LEU A 88 -2.44 -0.07 16.29
C LEU A 88 -3.72 -0.70 16.83
N THR A 89 -3.64 -1.79 17.58
CA THR A 89 -4.80 -2.49 18.17
C THR A 89 -4.99 -2.22 19.66
N ARG A 90 -4.16 -1.37 20.27
CA ARG A 90 -4.23 -1.06 21.71
C ARG A 90 -5.57 -0.47 22.16
N SER A 91 -6.31 0.14 21.23
CA SER A 91 -7.67 0.64 21.45
C SER A 91 -8.42 0.71 20.13
N GLU A 92 -9.75 0.64 20.19
CA GLU A 92 -10.61 0.84 19.02
C GLU A 92 -10.37 2.20 18.36
N ASP A 93 -10.30 3.29 19.13
CA ASP A 93 -10.11 4.64 18.57
C ASP A 93 -8.82 4.76 17.75
N VAL A 94 -7.70 4.23 18.28
CA VAL A 94 -6.42 4.18 17.55
C VAL A 94 -6.57 3.37 16.27
N PHE A 95 -7.19 2.20 16.33
CA PHE A 95 -7.40 1.34 15.18
C PHE A 95 -8.26 2.02 14.11
N MET A 96 -9.37 2.65 14.52
CA MET A 96 -10.29 3.33 13.63
C MET A 96 -9.64 4.54 12.94
N LYS A 97 -8.85 5.31 13.69
CA LYS A 97 -8.10 6.45 13.14
C LYS A 97 -6.97 6.05 12.20
N THR A 98 -6.21 5.02 12.55
CA THR A 98 -4.99 4.67 11.84
C THR A 98 -5.23 3.60 10.77
N VAL A 99 -5.73 2.43 11.15
CA VAL A 99 -5.90 1.27 10.26
C VAL A 99 -7.08 1.49 9.32
N PHE A 100 -8.27 1.72 9.87
CA PHE A 100 -9.46 1.97 9.07
C PHE A 100 -9.36 3.31 8.33
N GLY A 101 -8.90 4.37 9.00
CA GLY A 101 -8.63 5.65 8.35
C GLY A 101 -7.67 5.55 7.16
N SER A 102 -6.61 4.74 7.25
CA SER A 102 -5.69 4.50 6.12
C SER A 102 -6.34 3.74 4.98
N LEU A 103 -7.17 2.73 5.28
CA LEU A 103 -7.96 2.04 4.26
C LEU A 103 -8.83 3.04 3.51
N LEU A 104 -9.54 3.92 4.21
CA LEU A 104 -10.38 4.95 3.59
C LEU A 104 -9.56 5.97 2.78
N ALA A 105 -8.42 6.42 3.32
CA ALA A 105 -7.57 7.43 2.68
C ALA A 105 -6.90 6.92 1.40
N ARG A 106 -6.54 5.63 1.35
CA ARG A 106 -5.95 5.01 0.16
C ARG A 106 -6.97 4.73 -0.93
N ASN A 107 -8.25 4.62 -0.56
CA ASN A 107 -9.36 4.43 -1.47
C ASN A 107 -10.09 5.75 -1.66
N ASP A 108 -9.44 6.72 -2.32
CA ASP A 108 -9.99 8.07 -2.50
C ASP A 108 -11.39 8.07 -3.13
N GLY A 109 -11.68 7.11 -4.01
CA GLY A 109 -13.00 6.91 -4.63
C GLY A 109 -14.08 6.32 -3.72
N LEU A 110 -13.73 5.75 -2.56
CA LEU A 110 -14.70 5.23 -1.60
C LEU A 110 -15.37 6.41 -0.87
N THR A 111 -16.67 6.56 -1.11
CA THR A 111 -17.55 7.52 -0.41
C THR A 111 -18.26 6.82 0.75
N TYR A 112 -18.90 7.61 1.62
CA TYR A 112 -19.75 7.06 2.68
C TYR A 112 -20.89 6.21 2.10
N GLU A 113 -21.56 6.71 1.06
CA GLU A 113 -22.61 5.99 0.36
C GLU A 113 -22.10 4.70 -0.27
N GLY A 114 -20.92 4.74 -0.91
CA GLY A 114 -20.31 3.53 -1.45
C GLY A 114 -20.01 2.48 -0.38
N LEU A 115 -19.62 2.91 0.83
CA LEU A 115 -19.44 2.02 1.97
C LEU A 115 -20.77 1.45 2.48
N VAL A 116 -21.82 2.29 2.56
CA VAL A 116 -23.18 1.86 2.93
C VAL A 116 -23.69 0.82 1.95
N ASP A 117 -23.58 1.06 0.65
CA ASP A 117 -24.04 0.14 -0.39
C ASP A 117 -23.28 -1.19 -0.31
N LEU A 118 -21.95 -1.13 -0.15
CA LEU A 118 -21.10 -2.32 -0.03
C LEU A 118 -21.46 -3.17 1.20
N LEU A 119 -21.68 -2.54 2.35
CA LEU A 119 -22.07 -3.27 3.57
C LEU A 119 -23.52 -3.75 3.52
N SER A 120 -24.43 -2.96 2.94
CA SER A 120 -25.83 -3.36 2.77
C SER A 120 -25.98 -4.58 1.85
N GLN A 121 -25.16 -4.70 0.80
CA GLN A 121 -25.12 -5.89 -0.05
C GLN A 121 -24.72 -7.16 0.71
N ALA A 122 -23.94 -7.01 1.78
CA ALA A 122 -23.56 -8.09 2.68
C ALA A 122 -24.55 -8.30 3.85
N GLY A 123 -25.66 -7.55 3.89
CA GLY A 123 -26.64 -7.60 4.98
C GLY A 123 -26.13 -6.95 6.28
N LEU A 124 -25.21 -6.00 6.19
CA LEU A 124 -24.54 -5.35 7.31
C LEU A 124 -24.83 -3.85 7.34
N GLU A 125 -24.79 -3.29 8.55
CA GLU A 125 -24.96 -1.85 8.76
C GLU A 125 -23.62 -1.15 8.99
N VAL A 126 -23.55 0.12 8.58
CA VAL A 126 -22.40 0.98 8.90
C VAL A 126 -22.59 1.52 10.32
N PRO A 127 -21.67 1.25 11.27
CA PRO A 127 -21.88 1.58 12.68
C PRO A 127 -21.60 3.06 13.01
N PHE A 128 -21.38 3.90 12.01
CA PHE A 128 -21.05 5.31 12.17
C PHE A 128 -21.65 6.15 11.05
N ASN A 129 -21.83 7.44 11.32
CA ASN A 129 -22.39 8.38 10.35
C ASN A 129 -21.34 8.89 9.33
N ARG A 130 -21.81 9.66 8.35
CA ARG A 130 -20.97 10.31 7.32
C ARG A 130 -19.86 11.19 7.91
N GLU A 131 -20.17 11.95 8.96
CA GLU A 131 -19.21 12.86 9.59
C GLU A 131 -18.03 12.08 10.17
N THR A 132 -18.33 10.98 10.86
CA THR A 132 -17.35 10.06 11.44
C THR A 132 -16.53 9.37 10.35
N PHE A 133 -17.16 8.95 9.25
CA PHE A 133 -16.45 8.43 8.08
C PHE A 133 -15.44 9.45 7.52
N ASN A 134 -15.88 10.69 7.29
CA ASN A 134 -15.03 11.75 6.76
C ASN A 134 -13.89 12.10 7.74
N PHE A 135 -14.19 12.09 9.04
CA PHE A 135 -13.18 12.27 10.08
C PHE A 135 -12.09 11.20 10.00
N TYR A 136 -12.44 9.91 9.96
CA TYR A 136 -11.44 8.84 9.88
C TYR A 136 -10.66 8.88 8.57
N LYS A 137 -11.32 9.16 7.44
CA LYS A 137 -10.64 9.32 6.13
C LYS A 137 -9.63 10.47 6.17
N GLY A 138 -10.03 11.62 6.71
CA GLY A 138 -9.16 12.79 6.86
C GLY A 138 -7.99 12.52 7.80
N TYR A 139 -8.25 11.89 8.95
CA TYR A 139 -7.21 11.52 9.91
C TYR A 139 -6.20 10.55 9.27
N GLY A 140 -6.69 9.49 8.61
CA GLY A 140 -5.84 8.50 7.95
C GLY A 140 -4.90 9.15 6.93
N LYS A 141 -5.41 10.07 6.12
CA LYS A 141 -4.60 10.84 5.16
C LYS A 141 -3.48 11.64 5.85
N ALA A 142 -3.81 12.34 6.93
CA ALA A 142 -2.83 13.10 7.70
C ALA A 142 -1.78 12.19 8.36
N TRP A 143 -2.22 11.06 8.92
CA TRP A 143 -1.36 10.09 9.58
C TRP A 143 -0.38 9.41 8.62
N ILE A 144 -0.83 9.02 7.42
CA ILE A 144 0.04 8.49 6.36
C ILE A 144 1.12 9.51 5.99
N ALA A 145 0.74 10.77 5.77
CA ALA A 145 1.69 11.84 5.42
C ALA A 145 2.74 12.07 6.53
N ASP A 146 2.31 12.04 7.79
CA ASP A 146 3.18 12.16 8.96
C ASP A 146 4.14 10.96 9.10
N LEU A 147 3.67 9.73 8.87
CA LEU A 147 4.53 8.54 8.86
C LEU A 147 5.63 8.62 7.80
N GLU A 148 5.27 9.01 6.57
CA GLU A 148 6.25 9.17 5.50
C GLU A 148 7.29 10.25 5.80
N THR A 149 6.87 11.32 6.49
CA THR A 149 7.75 12.44 6.84
C THR A 149 8.74 12.04 7.93
N ARG A 150 8.28 11.32 8.97
CA ARG A 150 9.14 10.88 10.07
C ARG A 150 10.08 9.73 9.69
N ASN A 151 9.74 8.96 8.67
CA ASN A 151 10.50 7.80 8.21
C ASN A 151 11.17 8.04 6.85
N SER A 152 11.84 9.19 6.70
CA SER A 152 12.51 9.59 5.44
C SER A 152 13.51 8.56 4.92
N GLY A 153 14.29 7.92 5.80
CA GLY A 153 15.22 6.85 5.42
C GLY A 153 14.51 5.64 4.78
N LEU A 154 13.39 5.20 5.34
CA LEU A 154 12.58 4.12 4.74
C LEU A 154 11.91 4.56 3.45
N LYS A 155 11.51 5.83 3.34
CA LYS A 155 10.97 6.42 2.11
C LYS A 155 11.99 6.39 0.97
N GLU A 156 13.25 6.74 1.25
CA GLU A 156 14.35 6.66 0.28
C GLU A 156 14.64 5.22 -0.14
N ARG A 157 14.73 4.29 0.83
CA ARG A 157 14.91 2.86 0.54
C ARG A 157 13.77 2.31 -0.31
N TYR A 158 12.53 2.68 0.00
CA TYR A 158 11.38 2.26 -0.80
C TYR A 158 11.40 2.86 -2.22
N ALA A 159 11.85 4.10 -2.39
CA ALA A 159 12.03 4.69 -3.72
C ALA A 159 13.08 3.92 -4.54
N LEU A 160 14.18 3.49 -3.92
CA LEU A 160 15.20 2.66 -4.57
C LEU A 160 14.69 1.27 -4.90
N PHE A 161 13.90 0.66 -4.01
CA PHE A 161 13.19 -0.59 -4.28
C PHE A 161 12.32 -0.46 -5.55
N LYS A 162 11.47 0.58 -5.63
CA LYS A 162 10.62 0.85 -6.79
C LYS A 162 11.43 1.09 -8.07
N LYS A 163 12.55 1.80 -7.97
CA LYS A 163 13.45 2.02 -9.09
C LYS A 163 14.07 0.70 -9.59
N ARG A 164 14.45 -0.19 -8.67
CA ARG A 164 15.07 -1.49 -8.96
C ARG A 164 14.10 -2.44 -9.69
N ILE A 165 12.85 -2.51 -9.26
CA ILE A 165 11.83 -3.36 -9.90
C ILE A 165 11.38 -2.81 -11.27
N GLY A 166 11.41 -1.48 -11.44
CA GLY A 166 10.99 -0.81 -12.67
C GLY A 166 9.46 -0.76 -12.85
N ALA A 167 8.97 0.24 -13.58
CA ALA A 167 7.53 0.50 -13.77
C ALA A 167 6.80 -0.52 -14.66
N GLY A 168 7.50 -1.49 -15.27
CA GLY A 168 6.95 -2.36 -16.31
C GLY A 168 7.13 -3.86 -16.10
N SER A 169 7.69 -4.31 -14.97
CA SER A 169 8.02 -5.74 -14.78
C SER A 169 7.28 -6.40 -13.61
N TYR A 170 6.76 -5.61 -12.67
CA TYR A 170 5.99 -6.08 -11.52
C TYR A 170 5.01 -4.97 -11.15
N SER A 171 3.73 -5.29 -10.97
CA SER A 171 2.87 -4.33 -10.29
C SER A 171 3.31 -4.29 -8.83
N GLU A 172 3.49 -3.09 -8.27
CA GLU A 172 3.78 -2.93 -6.84
C GLU A 172 2.70 -3.56 -5.94
N TYR A 173 1.53 -3.82 -6.53
CA TYR A 173 0.38 -4.47 -5.92
C TYR A 173 0.50 -5.99 -5.84
N ASP A 174 1.44 -6.61 -6.56
CA ASP A 174 1.66 -8.07 -6.57
C ASP A 174 2.70 -8.55 -5.53
N ILE A 175 3.20 -7.65 -4.68
CA ILE A 175 4.21 -7.96 -3.67
C ILE A 175 3.63 -7.65 -2.29
N ASP A 176 3.68 -8.60 -1.35
CA ASP A 176 3.25 -8.38 0.03
C ASP A 176 4.04 -7.20 0.65
N PRO A 177 3.38 -6.09 1.04
CA PRO A 177 4.03 -4.93 1.66
C PRO A 177 4.81 -5.28 2.93
N GLU A 178 4.43 -6.33 3.67
CA GLU A 178 5.16 -6.80 4.84
C GLU A 178 6.52 -7.39 4.45
N MET A 179 6.59 -8.13 3.33
CA MET A 179 7.87 -8.65 2.82
C MET A 179 8.78 -7.52 2.34
N VAL A 180 8.22 -6.49 1.69
CA VAL A 180 8.96 -5.28 1.35
C VAL A 180 9.49 -4.62 2.61
N ARG A 181 8.65 -4.40 3.64
CA ARG A 181 9.07 -3.82 4.92
C ARG A 181 10.24 -4.59 5.54
N ILE A 182 10.15 -5.92 5.61
CA ILE A 182 11.21 -6.78 6.17
C ILE A 182 12.51 -6.63 5.37
N LEU A 183 12.43 -6.57 4.04
CA LEU A 183 13.59 -6.32 3.18
C LEU A 183 14.21 -4.95 3.49
N LEU A 184 13.41 -3.88 3.52
CA LEU A 184 13.90 -2.52 3.71
C LEU A 184 14.51 -2.27 5.09
N LEU A 185 14.09 -3.03 6.12
CA LEU A 185 14.63 -2.97 7.48
C LEU A 185 15.96 -3.73 7.64
N ASN A 186 16.37 -4.53 6.65
CA ASN A 186 17.60 -5.33 6.69
C ASN A 186 18.63 -4.77 5.70
N ASP A 187 19.63 -4.05 6.20
CA ASP A 187 20.64 -3.36 5.39
C ASP A 187 21.37 -4.27 4.40
N ARG A 188 21.77 -5.47 4.87
CA ARG A 188 22.48 -6.44 4.05
C ARG A 188 21.59 -6.98 2.95
N ALA A 189 20.40 -7.46 3.32
CA ALA A 189 19.45 -8.02 2.35
C ALA A 189 18.99 -6.96 1.33
N PHE A 190 18.80 -5.72 1.77
CA PHE A 190 18.43 -4.62 0.89
C PHE A 190 19.57 -4.23 -0.07
N THR A 191 20.82 -4.17 0.42
CA THR A 191 21.99 -3.92 -0.43
C THR A 191 22.18 -5.03 -1.47
N ASP A 192 22.02 -6.29 -1.07
CA ASP A 192 22.06 -7.43 -1.96
C ASP A 192 20.94 -7.36 -3.01
N PHE A 193 19.72 -6.98 -2.61
CA PHE A 193 18.60 -6.76 -3.55
C PHE A 193 18.91 -5.68 -4.61
N LEU A 194 19.55 -4.57 -4.21
CA LEU A 194 19.87 -3.48 -5.13
C LEU A 194 20.99 -3.84 -6.11
N THR A 195 21.98 -4.64 -5.68
CA THR A 195 23.23 -4.85 -6.44
C THR A 195 23.38 -6.24 -7.07
N ASN A 196 22.64 -7.24 -6.58
CA ASN A 196 22.73 -8.63 -7.03
C ASN A 196 21.42 -9.09 -7.65
N ASN A 197 21.44 -9.37 -8.97
CA ASN A 197 20.27 -9.84 -9.72
C ASN A 197 19.72 -11.16 -9.15
N SER A 198 20.58 -12.07 -8.68
CA SER A 198 20.14 -13.35 -8.12
C SER A 198 19.40 -13.16 -6.80
N ALA A 199 19.90 -12.28 -5.92
CA ALA A 199 19.22 -11.96 -4.66
C ALA A 199 17.87 -11.27 -4.89
N ALA A 200 17.82 -10.33 -5.83
CA ALA A 200 16.58 -9.66 -6.22
C ALA A 200 15.55 -10.64 -6.81
N ASN A 201 15.96 -11.53 -7.71
CA ASN A 201 15.08 -12.55 -8.28
C ASN A 201 14.60 -13.55 -7.23
N TYR A 202 15.45 -13.93 -6.28
CA TYR A 202 15.05 -14.80 -5.16
C TYR A 202 13.96 -14.15 -4.31
N PHE A 203 14.15 -12.88 -3.93
CA PHE A 203 13.14 -12.12 -3.19
C PHE A 203 11.81 -12.02 -3.96
N LEU A 204 11.84 -11.61 -5.23
CA LEU A 204 10.63 -11.42 -6.04
C LEU A 204 9.88 -12.74 -6.26
N THR A 205 10.62 -13.83 -6.44
CA THR A 205 10.03 -15.18 -6.54
C THR A 205 9.37 -15.56 -5.23
N ALA A 206 10.03 -15.39 -4.08
CA ALA A 206 9.45 -15.68 -2.77
C ALA A 206 8.19 -14.83 -2.51
N ALA A 207 8.24 -13.54 -2.82
CA ALA A 207 7.12 -12.63 -2.61
C ALA A 207 5.87 -12.98 -3.45
N LYS A 208 6.06 -13.54 -4.64
CA LYS A 208 4.95 -14.01 -5.49
C LYS A 208 4.18 -15.19 -4.88
N HIS A 209 4.88 -16.11 -4.21
CA HIS A 209 4.28 -17.32 -3.65
C HIS A 209 3.55 -17.09 -2.32
N SER A 210 3.72 -15.92 -1.70
CA SER A 210 3.09 -15.57 -0.42
C SER A 210 1.67 -15.00 -0.56
N MET A 211 1.22 -14.71 -1.79
CA MET A 211 -0.16 -14.29 -2.08
C MET A 211 -1.04 -15.53 -2.35
N PRO A 212 -2.07 -15.83 -1.54
CA PRO A 212 -3.00 -16.90 -1.87
C PRO A 212 -3.92 -16.46 -3.00
N ASN A 213 -3.85 -17.17 -4.12
CA ASN A 213 -4.85 -17.25 -5.18
C ASN A 213 -5.52 -15.92 -5.57
N SER A 214 -4.82 -15.08 -6.33
CA SER A 214 -5.49 -14.27 -7.34
C SER A 214 -6.16 -15.23 -8.32
N SER A 215 -7.47 -15.40 -8.16
CA SER A 215 -8.31 -16.26 -8.99
C SER A 215 -8.09 -15.94 -10.47
N SER A 216 -7.89 -16.98 -11.28
CA SER A 216 -7.94 -17.02 -12.75
C SER A 216 -6.86 -16.26 -13.55
N SER A 217 -5.79 -16.97 -13.91
CA SER A 217 -5.49 -17.15 -15.34
C SER A 217 -4.76 -18.48 -15.56
N SER A 218 -5.46 -19.37 -16.25
CA SER A 218 -4.98 -20.63 -16.81
C SER A 218 -3.64 -20.47 -17.53
N GLY A 219 -2.78 -21.47 -17.35
CA GLY A 219 -1.69 -21.88 -18.23
C GLY A 219 -1.06 -20.83 -19.14
N LEU A 220 0.10 -20.32 -18.73
CA LEU A 220 1.34 -20.20 -19.53
C LEU A 220 2.41 -19.63 -18.59
N THR A 221 3.17 -20.49 -17.91
CA THR A 221 4.38 -20.11 -17.17
C THR A 221 5.49 -19.80 -18.17
N TYR A 222 5.39 -18.65 -18.83
CA TYR A 222 6.55 -17.94 -19.35
C TYR A 222 6.64 -16.62 -18.60
N SER A 223 7.29 -16.65 -17.44
CA SER A 223 7.79 -15.42 -16.83
C SER A 223 8.85 -14.89 -17.78
N ALA A 224 8.54 -13.84 -18.54
CA ALA A 224 9.59 -13.01 -19.11
C ALA A 224 10.60 -12.70 -17.98
N PRO A 225 11.92 -12.75 -18.24
CA PRO A 225 12.90 -12.43 -17.22
C PRO A 225 12.55 -11.06 -16.64
N ILE A 226 12.39 -10.98 -15.31
CA ILE A 226 12.15 -9.72 -14.62
C ILE A 226 13.30 -8.79 -14.98
N ILE A 227 13.02 -7.72 -15.71
CA ILE A 227 14.04 -6.79 -16.16
C ILE A 227 14.34 -5.84 -15.00
N LEU A 228 15.19 -6.31 -14.09
CA LEU A 228 15.68 -5.52 -12.97
C LEU A 228 16.53 -4.36 -13.47
N GLN A 229 16.18 -3.15 -13.06
CA GLN A 229 16.93 -1.95 -13.43
C GLN A 229 18.21 -1.88 -12.61
N PRO A 230 19.40 -1.68 -13.22
CA PRO A 230 20.63 -1.53 -12.44
C PRO A 230 20.54 -0.30 -11.54
N ILE A 231 20.96 -0.45 -10.28
CA ILE A 231 21.05 0.65 -9.32
C ILE A 231 22.52 0.91 -9.04
N THR A 232 23.01 2.05 -9.49
CA THR A 232 24.32 2.56 -9.06
C THR A 232 24.13 3.25 -7.71
N ILE A 233 24.70 2.68 -6.66
CA ILE A 233 24.69 3.28 -5.32
C ILE A 233 25.79 4.36 -5.30
N GLY A 234 25.47 5.58 -5.72
CA GLY A 234 26.27 6.75 -5.37
C GLY A 234 25.99 7.07 -3.91
N VAL A 235 27.01 6.96 -3.05
CA VAL A 235 27.02 7.22 -1.60
C VAL A 235 25.64 7.51 -1.01
N LEU A 236 24.97 6.45 -0.54
CA LEU A 236 23.71 6.56 0.19
C LEU A 236 23.94 7.40 1.46
N PRO A 237 23.34 8.60 1.60
CA PRO A 237 23.52 9.42 2.80
C PRO A 237 22.91 8.79 4.06
N ALA A 238 22.21 7.65 3.94
CA ALA A 238 21.46 7.01 5.03
C ALA A 238 21.82 5.53 5.27
N LEU A 239 22.95 5.03 4.75
CA LEU A 239 23.50 3.72 5.14
C LEU A 239 24.68 3.82 6.12
N ALA A 240 25.05 5.04 6.51
CA ALA A 240 26.09 5.31 7.50
C ALA A 240 25.48 5.90 8.77
N SER A 241 24.67 5.11 9.48
CA SER A 241 24.24 5.40 10.85
C SER A 241 24.06 4.12 11.63
#